data_AF-A0A6F9WYI9-F1
#
_entry.id   AF-A0A6F9WYI9-F1
#
_cell.length_a   1.000
_cell.length_b   1.000
_cell.length_c   1.000
_cell.angle_alpha   90.00
_cell.angle_beta   90.00
_cell.angle_gamma   90.00
#
_symmetry.space_group_name_H-M   'P 1'
#
loop_
_entity.id
_entity.type
_entity.pdbx_description
1 polymer ?
#
loop_
_entity_poly.entity_id
_entity_poly.type
_entity_poly.pdbx_seq_one_letter_code
_entity_poly.pdbx_strand_id
1 'polypeptide(L)' 'MLTYKVIELGNVTEETIEEALNTWTAKGWRFDGMQFAMRESSRRPSMAFMLFTRDDVREECPPVSTDI' A
#
# COMPACT_ATOMS: atom_id res chain seq x y z
N MET A 1 -3.71 15.17 1.35
CA MET A 1 -2.78 14.76 2.44
C MET A 1 -2.25 13.40 2.08
N LEU A 2 -0.94 13.17 2.20
CA LEU A 2 -0.34 11.88 1.85
C LEU A 2 -0.59 10.89 2.98
N THR A 3 -1.32 9.83 2.69
CA THR A 3 -1.68 8.77 3.64
C THR A 3 -0.81 7.56 3.37
N TYR A 4 -0.23 6.99 4.43
CA TYR A 4 0.62 5.80 4.36
C TYR A 4 -0.13 4.57 4.86
N LYS A 5 0.16 3.44 4.23
CA LYS A 5 -0.35 2.13 4.64
C LYS A 5 0.77 1.10 4.59
N VAL A 6 0.85 0.29 5.63
CA VAL A 6 1.78 -0.84 5.72
C VAL A 6 0.99 -2.13 5.75
N ILE A 7 1.42 -3.11 4.95
CA ILE A 7 0.87 -4.46 4.92
C ILE A 7 1.93 -5.43 5.39
N GLU A 8 1.56 -6.27 6.35
CA GLU A 8 2.43 -7.30 6.93
C GLU A 8 2.09 -8.65 6.30
N LEU A 9 3.08 -9.30 5.69
CA LEU A 9 2.95 -10.63 5.12
C LEU A 9 3.74 -11.63 5.98
N GLY A 10 3.03 -12.53 6.66
CA GLY A 10 3.64 -13.60 7.48
C GLY A 10 4.08 -14.83 6.68
N ASN A 11 3.66 -14.94 5.43
CA ASN A 11 4.17 -15.90 4.45
C ASN A 11 4.65 -15.10 3.23
N VAL A 12 5.89 -15.31 2.81
CA VAL A 12 6.52 -14.54 1.73
C VAL A 12 6.70 -15.42 0.51
N THR A 13 5.62 -15.56 -0.26
CA THR A 13 5.62 -16.26 -1.56
C THR A 13 5.19 -15.31 -2.67
N GLU A 14 5.49 -15.69 -3.91
CA GLU A 14 5.08 -14.93 -5.09
C GLU A 14 3.58 -14.63 -5.09
N GLU A 15 2.76 -15.64 -4.80
CA GLU A 15 1.30 -15.54 -4.81
C GLU A 15 0.81 -14.54 -3.76
N THR A 16 1.36 -14.59 -2.54
CA THR A 16 0.97 -13.66 -1.46
C THR A 16 1.37 -12.21 -1.74
N ILE A 17 2.50 -12.01 -2.43
CA ILE A 17 2.97 -10.68 -2.81
C ILE A 17 2.10 -10.13 -3.95
N GLU A 18 1.82 -10.94 -4.96
CA GLU A 18 0.95 -10.58 -6.08
C GLU A 18 -0.47 -10.22 -5.59
N GLU A 19 -1.06 -11.05 -4.74
CA GLU A 19 -2.40 -10.81 -4.18
C GLU A 19 -2.45 -9.50 -3.40
N ALA A 20 -1.43 -9.23 -2.58
CA ALA A 20 -1.33 -7.98 -1.83
C ALA A 20 -1.19 -6.76 -2.76
N LEU A 21 -0.31 -6.83 -3.76
CA LEU A 21 -0.13 -5.76 -4.75
C LEU A 21 -1.43 -5.47 -5.49
N ASN A 22 -2.07 -6.50 -6.06
CA ASN A 22 -3.29 -6.36 -6.84
C ASN A 22 -4.45 -5.82 -5.99
N THR A 23 -4.60 -6.32 -4.77
CA THR A 23 -5.68 -5.89 -3.85
C THR A 23 -5.58 -4.41 -3.50
N TRP A 24 -4.37 -3.91 -3.19
CA TRP A 24 -4.22 -2.52 -2.73
C TRP A 24 -4.12 -1.53 -3.87
N THR A 25 -3.51 -1.90 -4.99
CA THR A 25 -3.51 -1.06 -6.20
C THR A 25 -4.92 -0.90 -6.77
N ALA A 26 -5.73 -1.97 -6.78
CA ALA A 26 -7.15 -1.88 -7.17
C ALA A 26 -7.98 -0.96 -6.25
N LYS A 27 -7.55 -0.76 -5.00
CA LYS A 27 -8.16 0.17 -4.04
C LYS A 27 -7.62 1.60 -4.14
N GLY A 28 -6.86 1.90 -5.19
CA GLY A 28 -6.29 3.23 -5.44
C GLY A 28 -5.06 3.56 -4.59
N TRP A 29 -4.41 2.56 -3.98
CA TRP A 29 -3.15 2.78 -3.29
C TRP A 29 -1.98 2.66 -4.26
N ARG A 30 -1.01 3.57 -4.16
CA ARG A 30 0.24 3.49 -4.91
C ARG A 30 1.26 2.68 -4.12
N PHE A 31 1.88 1.69 -4.75
CA PHE A 31 3.00 0.97 -4.15
C PHE A 31 4.22 1.88 -4.03
N ASP A 32 4.86 1.87 -2.87
CA ASP A 32 6.02 2.72 -2.56
C ASP A 32 7.29 1.89 -2.34
N GLY A 33 7.18 0.74 -1.67
CA GLY A 33 8.31 -0.16 -1.48
C GLY A 33 7.99 -1.39 -0.64
N MET A 34 8.97 -2.27 -0.45
CA MET A 34 8.84 -3.46 0.37
C MET A 34 10.13 -3.74 1.13
N GLN A 35 10.02 -4.19 2.38
CA GLN A 35 11.13 -4.62 3.22
C GLN A 35 10.94 -6.06 3.69
N PHE A 36 12.00 -6.85 3.63
CA PHE A 36 11.98 -8.24 4.09
C PHE A 36 12.58 -8.37 5.48
N ALA A 37 11.87 -9.06 6.39
CA ALA A 37 12.40 -9.47 7.68
C ALA A 37 13.01 -10.87 7.56
N MET A 38 14.34 -10.92 7.57
CA MET A 38 15.12 -12.15 7.49
C MET A 38 15.09 -12.89 8.83
N ARG A 39 15.00 -14.22 8.81
CA ARG A 39 15.31 -15.06 9.98
C ARG A 39 16.77 -15.48 9.91
N GLU A 40 17.49 -15.35 11.02
CA GLU A 40 18.96 -15.49 11.14
C GLU A 40 19.55 -16.80 10.58
N SER A 41 18.75 -17.85 10.38
CA SER A 41 19.23 -19.16 9.89
C SER A 41 18.66 -19.58 8.51
N SER A 42 17.87 -18.74 7.84
CA SER A 42 17.15 -19.11 6.62
C SER A 42 17.43 -18.11 5.50
N ARG A 43 17.89 -18.62 4.34
CA ARG A 43 18.01 -17.84 3.08
C ARG A 43 16.66 -17.34 2.54
N ARG A 44 15.54 -17.66 3.22
CA ARG A 44 14.19 -17.22 2.88
C ARG A 44 13.69 -16.22 3.92
N PRO A 45 13.18 -15.05 3.48
CA PRO A 45 12.57 -14.07 4.38
C PRO A 45 11.33 -14.67 5.04
N SER A 46 11.18 -14.39 6.33
CA SER A 46 10.08 -14.93 7.13
C SER A 46 8.88 -14.00 7.23
N MET A 47 9.08 -12.74 6.87
CA MET A 47 8.05 -11.71 6.87
C MET A 47 8.40 -10.64 5.85
N ALA A 48 7.39 -9.97 5.29
CA ALA A 48 7.58 -8.80 4.46
C ALA A 48 6.65 -7.67 4.89
N PHE A 49 7.15 -6.44 4.80
CA PHE A 49 6.39 -5.22 5.03
C PHE A 49 6.29 -4.48 3.70
N MET A 50 5.07 -4.32 3.17
CA MET A 50 4.83 -3.58 1.94
C MET A 50 4.25 -2.22 2.27
N LEU A 51 4.86 -1.17 1.73
CA LEU A 51 4.49 0.22 1.93
C LEU A 51 3.68 0.70 0.73
N PHE A 52 2.57 1.35 1.04
CA PHE A 52 1.70 1.99 0.08
C PHE A 52 1.42 3.42 0.51
N THR A 53 1.23 4.28 -0.47
CA THR A 53 0.87 5.69 -0.30
C THR A 53 -0.39 6.00 -1.07
N ARG A 54 -1.21 6.91 -0.57
CA ARG A 54 -2.32 7.47 -1.31
C ARG A 54 -2.41 8.96 -1.05
N ASP A 55 -2.54 9.74 -2.11
CA ASP A 55 -2.92 11.13 -1.99
C ASP A 55 -4.42 11.19 -1.74
N ASP A 56 -4.81 11.43 -0.49
CA ASP A 56 -6.18 11.84 -0.22
C ASP A 56 -6.29 13.30 -0.69
N VAL A 57 -6.61 13.46 -1.98
CA VAL A 57 -7.08 14.72 -2.53
C VAL A 57 -8.42 14.96 -1.85
N ARG A 58 -8.43 15.88 -0.88
CA ARG A 58 -9.70 16.49 -0.48
C ARG A 58 -10.15 17.28 -1.71
N GLU A 59 -11.13 16.78 -2.43
CA GLU A 59 -11.92 17.66 -3.29
C GLU A 59 -12.64 18.65 -2.39
N GLU A 60 -11.96 19.74 -2.01
CA GLU A 60 -12.65 20.99 -1.73
C GLU A 60 -13.06 21.55 -3.08
N CYS A 61 -14.10 20.97 -3.70
CA CYS A 61 -14.84 21.67 -4.73
C CYS A 61 -15.71 22.69 -3.99
N PRO A 62 -15.40 24.00 -4.02
CA PRO A 62 -16.31 24.98 -3.45
C PRO A 62 -17.66 24.85 -4.15
N PRO A 63 -18.79 24.92 -3.43
CA PRO A 63 -20.08 24.95 -4.09
C PRO A 63 -20.08 26.14 -5.05
N VAL A 64 -20.26 25.87 -6.34
CA VAL A 64 -20.53 26.93 -7.31
C VAL A 64 -21.88 27.51 -6.90
N SER A 65 -21.85 28.64 -6.18
CA SER A 65 -22.99 29.55 -6.10
C SER A 65 -23.18 30.06 -7.52
N THR A 66 -24.08 29.39 -8.24
CA THR A 66 -24.71 29.97 -9.42
C THR A 66 -25.79 30.90 -8.88
N ASP A 67 -25.36 32.04 -8.34
CA ASP A 67 -26.22 33.20 -8.19
C ASP A 67 -25.98 34.13 -9.37
N ILE A 68 -27.09 34.35 -10.11
CA ILE A 68 -27.38 35.35 -11.16
C ILE A 68 -27.02 34.94 -12.60
#